data_AF-E9QAK5-F1
#
_entry.id   AF-E9QAK5-F1
#
_cell.length_a   1.000
_cell.length_b   1.000
_cell.length_c   1.000
_cell.angle_alpha   90.00
_cell.angle_beta   90.00
_cell.angle_gamma   90.00
#
_symmetry.space_group_name_H-M   'P 1'
#
loop_
_entity.id
_entity.type
_entity.pdbx_description
1 polymer ?
#
loop_
_entity_poly.entity_id
_entity_poly.type
_entity_poly.pdbx_seq_one_letter_code
_entity_poly.pdbx_strand_id
1 'polypeptide(L)'
;MADPAECNIKVMCRFRPLNESEVNRGDKYVAKFQGEDTVMIASKPYAFDRVFQSSTSQEQVYNDCAKKIVKDVLEGYNGTIFAYGQTSSGKTHTMEGKLHDPEGMGIIPRIVQDIFNYIYSMDENLEFHIKVSYFEIYLDKIRDLLDVSKTNLSVHEDKNRVPYVKGCTERFVCSPDEVMDTIDEGKSNRHVAVTNMNEHSSRSHSIFLINVKQENTQTEQKLSGKLYLVDLAGSEKVSKTGAEGAVLDEAKNINKSLSALGNVISALAEGSTYVPYRDSKMTRILQDSLGGNCRTTIVICCSPSSYNESETKSTLLFGQRAKTIKNTVCVNVELTAEQWKKKYEKEKEKNKTLRNTIQWLENELNRWRNGETVPIDEQFDKEKANLEAFTADKDIAITSDKPAAAVGMAGSFTDAERRKCEEELAKLYKQLDDKDEEINQQSQLVEKLKTQMLDQEELLASTRRDQDNMQAELNRLQAENDASKEEVKEVLQALEELAVNYDQKSQEVEDKTKEYELLSDELNQKSATLASIDAELQKLKEMTNHQKKRAAEMMASLLKDLAEIGIAVGNNDVKQPEGTGMIDEEFTVARLYISKMKSEVKTMVKRCKQLESTQTESN
;
A
#
# COMPACT_ATOMS: atom_id res chain seq x y z
N MET A 1 9.46 40.10 -4.49
CA MET A 1 8.05 39.96 -4.09
C MET A 1 7.68 38.51 -4.32
N ALA A 2 7.10 37.82 -3.33
CA ALA A 2 6.71 36.42 -3.50
C ALA A 2 5.57 36.32 -4.53
N ASP A 3 5.62 35.33 -5.42
CA ASP A 3 4.55 35.06 -6.38
C ASP A 3 3.27 34.72 -5.59
N PRO A 4 2.13 35.38 -5.84
CA PRO A 4 0.86 35.07 -5.16
C PRO A 4 0.40 33.61 -5.36
N ALA A 5 0.98 32.86 -6.30
CA ALA A 5 0.75 31.43 -6.50
C ALA A 5 1.59 30.52 -5.57
N GLU A 6 2.66 31.01 -4.94
CA GLU A 6 3.48 30.22 -4.02
C GLU A 6 2.77 30.03 -2.66
N CYS A 7 2.57 28.79 -2.25
CA CYS A 7 2.10 28.46 -0.91
C CYS A 7 2.98 27.38 -0.26
N ASN A 8 3.24 27.51 1.04
CA ASN A 8 4.00 26.50 1.78
C ASN A 8 3.13 25.29 2.10
N ILE A 9 3.75 24.11 2.14
CA ILE A 9 3.09 22.91 2.68
C ILE A 9 2.80 23.13 4.16
N LYS A 10 1.55 22.88 4.57
CA LYS A 10 1.17 22.94 5.98
C LYS A 10 1.46 21.61 6.66
N VAL A 11 2.00 21.66 7.86
CA VAL A 11 2.30 20.47 8.65
C VAL A 11 1.64 20.61 10.01
N MET A 12 0.82 19.63 10.36
CA MET A 12 0.12 19.56 11.65
C MET A 12 0.58 18.31 12.38
N CYS A 13 0.90 18.45 13.67
CA CYS A 13 1.29 17.32 14.50
C CYS A 13 0.12 16.88 15.38
N ARG A 14 -0.21 15.59 15.35
CA ARG A 14 -1.30 15.02 16.15
C ARG A 14 -0.77 13.96 17.11
N PHE A 15 -0.95 14.18 18.40
CA PHE A 15 -0.72 13.16 19.42
C PHE A 15 -2.03 12.46 19.75
N ARG A 16 -2.02 11.12 19.73
CA ARG A 16 -3.13 10.33 20.27
C ARG A 16 -3.00 10.16 21.80
N PRO A 17 -4.02 9.68 22.52
CA PRO A 17 -3.86 9.20 23.90
C PRO A 17 -2.92 7.99 23.99
N LEU A 18 -2.38 7.70 25.18
CA LEU A 18 -1.76 6.40 25.45
C LEU A 18 -2.80 5.30 25.30
N ASN A 19 -2.45 4.20 24.64
CA ASN A 19 -3.33 3.04 24.53
C ASN A 19 -3.18 2.10 25.73
N GLU A 20 -4.11 1.17 25.91
CA GLU A 20 -4.09 0.24 27.05
C GLU A 20 -2.80 -0.57 27.12
N SER A 21 -2.27 -1.02 25.99
CA SER A 21 -1.01 -1.78 25.93
C SER A 21 0.21 -0.98 26.38
N GLU A 22 0.25 0.32 26.10
CA GLU A 22 1.31 1.25 26.56
C GLU A 22 1.14 1.54 28.06
N VAL A 23 -0.10 1.76 28.52
CA VAL A 23 -0.40 1.97 29.95
C VAL A 23 -0.03 0.73 30.77
N ASN A 24 -0.41 -0.46 30.31
CA ASN A 24 -0.11 -1.75 30.97
C ASN A 24 1.40 -2.04 31.01
N ARG A 25 2.17 -1.54 30.03
CA ARG A 25 3.63 -1.65 30.01
C ARG A 25 4.30 -0.68 31.00
N GLY A 26 3.57 0.31 31.51
CA GLY A 26 4.10 1.36 32.37
C GLY A 26 4.74 2.52 31.60
N ASP A 27 4.37 2.70 30.32
CA ASP A 27 4.90 3.79 29.50
C ASP A 27 4.46 5.16 30.04
N LYS A 28 5.36 6.14 29.97
CA LYS A 28 5.09 7.51 30.42
C LYS A 28 4.73 8.40 29.25
N TYR A 29 3.89 9.40 29.52
CA TYR A 29 3.57 10.46 28.56
C TYR A 29 4.76 11.44 28.47
N VAL A 30 5.51 11.41 27.36
CA VAL A 30 6.76 12.20 27.22
C VAL A 30 6.61 13.54 26.50
N ALA A 31 5.53 13.74 25.76
CA ALA A 31 5.28 14.99 25.04
C ALA A 31 4.84 16.10 25.99
N LYS A 32 5.50 17.27 25.91
CA LYS A 32 5.07 18.49 26.62
C LYS A 32 4.72 19.55 25.59
N PHE A 33 3.65 20.29 25.81
CA PHE A 33 3.13 21.25 24.83
C PHE A 33 3.42 22.69 25.27
N GLN A 34 3.77 23.54 24.32
CA GLN A 34 3.96 24.99 24.51
C GLN A 34 3.14 25.72 23.45
N GLY A 35 2.14 26.49 23.87
CA GLY A 35 1.19 27.11 22.94
C GLY A 35 0.37 26.10 22.13
N GLU A 36 -0.09 26.52 20.96
CA GLU A 36 -0.93 25.71 20.05
C GLU A 36 -0.14 25.07 18.90
N ASP A 37 1.16 25.38 18.78
CA ASP A 37 1.98 25.06 17.61
C ASP A 37 3.31 24.36 17.94
N THR A 38 3.66 24.21 19.22
CA THR A 38 4.97 23.71 19.65
C THR A 38 4.86 22.51 20.61
N VAL A 39 5.63 21.46 20.30
CA VAL A 39 5.82 20.29 21.18
C VAL A 39 7.28 20.17 21.59
N MET A 40 7.51 19.78 22.84
CA MET A 40 8.80 19.52 23.45
C MET A 40 8.95 18.02 23.68
N ILE A 41 9.98 17.41 23.07
CA ILE A 41 10.38 16.01 23.28
C ILE A 41 11.85 16.01 23.70
N ALA A 42 12.18 15.34 24.82
CA ALA A 42 13.54 15.32 25.38
C ALA A 42 14.19 16.72 25.47
N SER A 43 13.41 17.72 25.92
CA SER A 43 13.80 19.13 26.06
C SER A 43 14.12 19.87 24.74
N LYS A 44 13.85 19.27 23.57
CA LYS A 44 13.99 19.95 22.27
C LYS A 44 12.61 20.42 21.75
N PRO A 45 12.46 21.70 21.35
CA PRO A 45 11.23 22.23 20.75
C PRO A 45 11.11 21.83 19.28
N TYR A 46 9.87 21.56 18.87
CA TYR A 46 9.46 21.32 17.50
C TYR A 46 8.19 22.13 17.21
N ALA A 47 8.28 23.12 16.32
CA ALA A 47 7.19 24.00 15.94
C ALA A 47 6.60 23.61 14.58
N PHE A 48 5.28 23.60 14.49
CA PHE A 48 4.49 23.23 13.30
C PHE A 48 3.44 24.30 12.98
N ASP A 49 2.56 24.08 12.01
CA ASP A 49 1.43 25.01 11.79
C ASP A 49 0.37 24.84 12.89
N ARG A 50 0.25 23.64 13.45
CA ARG A 50 -0.55 23.33 14.63
C ARG A 50 -0.08 22.05 15.31
N VAL A 51 -0.24 21.96 16.63
CA VAL A 51 0.02 20.76 17.43
C VAL A 51 -1.24 20.39 18.21
N PHE A 52 -1.85 19.27 17.83
CA PHE A 52 -3.01 18.68 18.46
C PHE A 52 -2.61 17.77 19.62
N GLN A 53 -3.13 18.06 20.79
CA GLN A 53 -2.97 17.23 21.99
C GLN A 53 -3.92 16.03 21.95
N SER A 54 -3.72 15.08 22.87
CA SER A 54 -4.45 13.80 22.92
C SER A 54 -5.97 13.91 23.05
N SER A 55 -6.51 15.03 23.54
CA SER A 55 -7.94 15.29 23.68
C SER A 55 -8.57 16.01 22.48
N THR A 56 -7.80 16.32 21.44
CA THR A 56 -8.32 17.01 20.25
C THR A 56 -9.30 16.13 19.49
N SER A 57 -10.50 16.66 19.26
CA SER A 57 -11.56 15.97 18.53
C SER A 57 -11.25 15.79 17.04
N GLN A 58 -11.93 14.84 16.40
CA GLN A 58 -11.86 14.64 14.95
C GLN A 58 -12.31 15.88 14.17
N GLU A 59 -13.34 16.57 14.68
CA GLU A 59 -13.88 17.78 14.06
C GLU A 59 -12.87 18.94 14.05
N GLN A 60 -12.17 19.16 15.16
CA GLN A 60 -11.10 20.18 15.22
C GLN A 60 -10.00 19.88 14.21
N VAL A 61 -9.55 18.63 14.13
CA VAL A 61 -8.54 18.21 13.15
C VAL A 61 -9.03 18.45 11.72
N TYR A 62 -10.30 18.14 11.41
CA TYR A 62 -10.88 18.40 10.09
C TYR A 62 -10.91 19.90 9.73
N ASN A 63 -11.41 20.72 10.65
CA ASN A 63 -11.55 22.16 10.45
C ASN A 63 -10.22 22.85 10.15
N ASP A 64 -9.15 22.41 10.80
CA ASP A 64 -7.83 23.01 10.68
C ASP A 64 -6.99 22.45 9.52
N CYS A 65 -7.12 21.15 9.23
CA CYS A 65 -6.31 20.47 8.23
C CYS A 65 -6.94 20.46 6.83
N ALA A 66 -8.26 20.23 6.74
CA ALA A 66 -8.90 19.82 5.49
C ALA A 66 -9.91 20.85 4.96
N LYS A 67 -10.67 21.52 5.83
CA LYS A 67 -11.81 22.36 5.42
C LYS A 67 -11.48 23.43 4.38
N LYS A 68 -10.31 24.06 4.49
CA LYS A 68 -9.84 25.03 3.49
C LYS A 68 -9.52 24.35 2.15
N ILE A 69 -8.82 23.21 2.18
CA ILE A 69 -8.49 22.43 0.99
C ILE A 69 -9.76 21.98 0.26
N VAL A 70 -10.81 21.56 0.98
CA VAL A 70 -12.10 21.20 0.36
C VAL A 70 -12.67 22.37 -0.42
N LYS A 71 -12.69 23.57 0.17
CA LYS A 71 -13.13 24.79 -0.51
C LYS A 71 -12.29 25.07 -1.75
N ASP A 72 -10.97 24.96 -1.65
CA ASP A 72 -10.06 25.18 -2.78
C ASP A 72 -10.31 24.16 -3.91
N VAL A 73 -10.58 22.90 -3.59
CA VAL A 73 -10.92 21.85 -4.57
C VAL A 73 -12.23 22.16 -5.29
N LEU A 74 -13.23 22.65 -4.55
CA LEU A 74 -14.49 23.12 -5.11
C LEU A 74 -14.32 24.41 -5.94
N GLU A 75 -13.21 25.13 -5.81
CA GLU A 75 -12.86 26.27 -6.66
C GLU A 75 -11.96 25.87 -7.85
N GLY A 76 -11.69 24.58 -8.03
CA GLY A 76 -10.92 24.03 -9.16
C GLY A 76 -9.41 23.91 -8.91
N TYR A 77 -8.94 24.03 -7.67
CA TYR A 77 -7.56 23.73 -7.30
C TYR A 77 -7.37 22.23 -7.01
N ASN A 78 -6.13 21.74 -7.08
CA ASN A 78 -5.81 20.41 -6.54
C ASN A 78 -5.47 20.51 -5.05
N GLY A 79 -5.77 19.44 -4.32
CA GLY A 79 -5.48 19.30 -2.90
C GLY A 79 -4.92 17.93 -2.55
N THR A 80 -4.05 17.87 -1.54
CA THR A 80 -3.54 16.60 -1.02
C THR A 80 -3.43 16.65 0.50
N ILE A 81 -3.92 15.61 1.15
CA ILE A 81 -3.84 15.42 2.60
C ILE A 81 -3.13 14.11 2.90
N PHE A 82 -2.03 14.20 3.64
CA PHE A 82 -1.24 13.05 4.07
C PHE A 82 -1.48 12.74 5.55
N ALA A 83 -1.57 11.46 5.89
CA ALA A 83 -1.33 10.98 7.25
C ALA A 83 -0.01 10.19 7.29
N TYR A 84 0.93 10.63 8.14
CA TYR A 84 2.27 10.05 8.24
C TYR A 84 2.61 9.71 9.70
N GLY A 85 3.39 8.65 9.93
CA GLY A 85 3.90 8.26 11.25
C GLY A 85 3.97 6.75 11.42
N GLN A 86 4.48 6.30 12.57
CA GLN A 86 4.62 4.86 12.83
C GLN A 86 3.27 4.12 12.87
N THR A 87 3.31 2.80 12.77
CA THR A 87 2.15 1.94 13.03
C THR A 87 1.57 2.22 14.41
N SER A 88 0.24 2.22 14.46
CA SER A 88 -0.53 2.56 15.67
C SER A 88 -0.31 3.98 16.17
N SER A 89 0.14 4.94 15.36
CA SER A 89 0.23 6.35 15.75
C SER A 89 -1.09 7.14 15.60
N GLY A 90 -2.06 6.59 14.86
CA GLY A 90 -3.37 7.21 14.64
C GLY A 90 -3.65 7.70 13.22
N LYS A 91 -2.89 7.25 12.20
CA LYS A 91 -3.06 7.65 10.79
C LYS A 91 -4.46 7.34 10.25
N THR A 92 -4.84 6.06 10.22
CA THR A 92 -6.17 5.61 9.76
C THR A 92 -7.31 6.17 10.62
N HIS A 93 -7.10 6.32 11.94
CA HIS A 93 -8.07 6.99 12.80
C HIS A 93 -8.28 8.46 12.40
N THR A 94 -7.23 9.15 11.98
CA THR A 94 -7.32 10.53 11.49
C THR A 94 -7.99 10.62 10.13
N MET A 95 -7.61 9.77 9.19
CA MET A 95 -8.14 9.80 7.82
C MET A 95 -9.57 9.32 7.75
N GLU A 96 -9.88 8.15 8.29
CA GLU A 96 -11.21 7.53 8.17
C GLU A 96 -11.99 7.61 9.49
N GLY A 97 -11.31 7.36 10.61
CA GLY A 97 -11.97 7.21 11.91
C GLY A 97 -12.99 6.08 11.90
N LYS A 98 -14.10 6.27 12.59
CA LYS A 98 -15.28 5.41 12.48
C LYS A 98 -16.21 6.02 11.44
N LEU A 99 -16.27 5.43 10.24
CA LEU A 99 -16.93 6.02 9.06
C LEU A 99 -18.37 6.49 9.33
N HIS A 100 -19.14 5.70 10.06
CA HIS A 100 -20.57 5.92 10.31
C HIS A 100 -20.88 6.55 11.68
N ASP A 101 -19.87 6.97 12.43
CA ASP A 101 -20.01 7.62 13.75
C ASP A 101 -19.88 9.15 13.58
N PRO A 102 -20.91 9.96 13.83
CA PRO A 102 -20.87 11.41 13.62
C PRO A 102 -19.75 12.13 14.38
N GLU A 103 -19.41 11.65 15.58
CA GLU A 103 -18.31 12.21 16.38
C GLU A 103 -16.98 11.54 16.02
N GLY A 104 -17.01 10.22 15.84
CA GLY A 104 -15.83 9.39 15.58
C GLY A 104 -15.28 9.44 14.15
N MET A 105 -16.03 9.97 13.18
CA MET A 105 -15.62 10.01 11.77
C MET A 105 -14.43 10.94 11.53
N GLY A 106 -13.51 10.49 10.69
CA GLY A 106 -12.26 11.18 10.36
C GLY A 106 -12.39 12.24 9.28
N ILE A 107 -11.26 12.55 8.64
CA ILE A 107 -11.17 13.56 7.59
C ILE A 107 -11.98 13.17 6.34
N ILE A 108 -11.83 11.95 5.82
CA ILE A 108 -12.46 11.51 4.57
C ILE A 108 -14.00 11.62 4.65
N PRO A 109 -14.69 11.07 5.68
CA PRO A 109 -16.14 11.19 5.75
C PRO A 109 -16.64 12.63 5.84
N ARG A 110 -15.93 13.49 6.58
CA ARG A 110 -16.25 14.91 6.75
C ARG A 110 -16.05 15.70 5.45
N ILE A 111 -15.01 15.39 4.69
CA ILE A 111 -14.79 15.96 3.35
C ILE A 111 -15.95 15.64 2.43
N VAL A 112 -16.36 14.36 2.39
CA VAL A 112 -17.49 13.91 1.56
C VAL A 112 -18.75 14.67 1.95
N GLN A 113 -19.05 14.75 3.25
CA GLN A 113 -20.20 15.49 3.75
C GLN A 113 -20.18 16.97 3.33
N ASP A 114 -19.04 17.65 3.47
CA ASP A 114 -18.92 19.07 3.10
C ASP A 114 -18.99 19.30 1.58
N ILE A 115 -18.43 18.38 0.76
CA ILE A 115 -18.54 18.46 -0.70
C ILE A 115 -20.02 18.38 -1.12
N PHE A 116 -20.75 17.38 -0.63
CA PHE A 116 -22.16 17.23 -1.01
C PHE A 116 -23.04 18.32 -0.42
N ASN A 117 -22.81 18.75 0.83
CA ASN A 117 -23.51 19.89 1.42
C ASN A 117 -23.29 21.17 0.60
N TYR A 118 -22.07 21.40 0.11
CA TYR A 118 -21.78 22.51 -0.78
C TYR A 118 -22.59 22.40 -2.08
N ILE A 119 -22.56 21.24 -2.72
CA ILE A 119 -23.31 20.98 -3.96
C ILE A 119 -24.81 21.22 -3.77
N TYR A 120 -25.40 20.75 -2.66
CA TYR A 120 -26.81 20.98 -2.36
C TYR A 120 -27.16 22.45 -2.08
N SER A 121 -26.17 23.27 -1.76
CA SER A 121 -26.32 24.71 -1.49
C SER A 121 -26.01 25.62 -2.68
N MET A 122 -25.52 25.06 -3.79
CA MET A 122 -25.11 25.81 -4.98
C MET A 122 -26.28 26.15 -5.91
N ASP A 123 -26.05 27.14 -6.77
CA ASP A 123 -27.00 27.56 -7.80
C ASP A 123 -27.31 26.41 -8.79
N GLU A 124 -28.55 26.37 -9.29
CA GLU A 124 -29.03 25.41 -10.30
C GLU A 124 -28.24 25.45 -11.63
N ASN A 125 -27.39 26.45 -11.82
CA ASN A 125 -26.58 26.63 -13.02
C ASN A 125 -25.23 25.88 -12.98
N LEU A 126 -24.87 25.25 -11.86
CA LEU A 126 -23.64 24.45 -11.74
C LEU A 126 -23.98 22.96 -11.78
N GLU A 127 -23.51 22.28 -12.81
CA GLU A 127 -23.60 20.83 -12.93
C GLU A 127 -22.33 20.17 -12.39
N PHE A 128 -22.48 19.30 -11.39
CA PHE A 128 -21.36 18.62 -10.73
C PHE A 128 -21.25 17.16 -11.18
N HIS A 129 -20.01 16.72 -11.39
CA HIS A 129 -19.65 15.34 -11.67
C HIS A 129 -18.54 14.91 -10.72
N ILE A 130 -18.87 14.04 -9.76
CA ILE A 130 -17.90 13.51 -8.80
C ILE A 130 -17.50 12.11 -9.21
N LYS A 131 -16.19 11.89 -9.27
CA LYS A 131 -15.60 10.57 -9.46
C LYS A 131 -14.69 10.22 -8.30
N VAL A 132 -14.71 8.97 -7.89
CA VAL A 132 -13.80 8.44 -6.88
C VAL A 132 -12.98 7.29 -7.43
N SER A 133 -11.74 7.19 -6.95
CA SER A 133 -10.85 6.05 -7.17
C SER A 133 -10.22 5.66 -5.85
N TYR A 134 -10.08 4.36 -5.64
CA TYR A 134 -9.46 3.85 -4.42
C TYR A 134 -8.48 2.73 -4.77
N PHE A 135 -7.21 2.93 -4.42
CA PHE A 135 -6.16 1.97 -4.70
C PHE A 135 -5.14 1.97 -3.56
N GLU A 136 -4.40 0.88 -3.46
CA GLU A 136 -3.27 0.79 -2.55
C GLU A 136 -1.96 0.54 -3.26
N ILE A 137 -0.87 0.93 -2.60
CA ILE A 137 0.49 0.63 -3.01
C ILE A 137 1.10 -0.29 -1.98
N TYR A 138 1.38 -1.52 -2.41
CA TYR A 138 2.03 -2.56 -1.60
C TYR A 138 3.17 -3.17 -2.41
N LEU A 139 4.37 -3.25 -1.83
CA LEU A 139 5.59 -3.70 -2.53
C LEU A 139 5.86 -2.95 -3.86
N ASP A 140 5.60 -1.63 -3.89
CA ASP A 140 5.69 -0.77 -5.09
C ASP A 140 4.80 -1.25 -6.27
N LYS A 141 3.81 -2.09 -5.99
CA LYS A 141 2.75 -2.51 -6.91
C LYS A 141 1.47 -1.79 -6.55
N ILE A 142 0.82 -1.20 -7.55
CA ILE A 142 -0.46 -0.53 -7.38
C ILE A 142 -1.56 -1.56 -7.57
N ARG A 143 -2.44 -1.73 -6.59
CA ARG A 143 -3.63 -2.59 -6.70
C ARG A 143 -4.88 -1.73 -6.58
N ASP A 144 -5.81 -1.92 -7.49
CA ASP A 144 -7.12 -1.29 -7.43
C ASP A 144 -7.95 -1.95 -6.31
N LEU A 145 -8.51 -1.15 -5.41
CA LEU A 145 -9.36 -1.64 -4.32
C LEU A 145 -10.83 -1.74 -4.73
N LEU A 146 -11.22 -1.15 -5.87
CA LEU A 146 -12.57 -1.24 -6.43
C LEU A 146 -12.71 -2.35 -7.50
N ASP A 147 -11.58 -2.91 -7.93
CA ASP A 147 -11.53 -4.06 -8.83
C ASP A 147 -10.27 -4.88 -8.56
N VAL A 148 -10.41 -5.93 -7.74
CA VAL A 148 -9.29 -6.77 -7.30
C VAL A 148 -8.60 -7.54 -8.43
N SER A 149 -9.21 -7.63 -9.62
CA SER A 149 -8.55 -8.24 -10.79
C SER A 149 -7.40 -7.37 -11.32
N LYS A 150 -7.47 -6.06 -11.07
CA LYS A 150 -6.49 -5.07 -11.53
C LYS A 150 -5.34 -4.93 -10.53
N THR A 151 -4.34 -5.79 -10.72
CA THR A 151 -3.12 -5.80 -9.93
C THR A 151 -1.94 -5.20 -10.70
N ASN A 152 -0.98 -4.65 -9.96
CA ASN A 152 0.25 -4.05 -10.49
C ASN A 152 0.03 -3.01 -11.61
N LEU A 153 -0.87 -2.05 -11.37
CA LEU A 153 -1.10 -0.96 -12.29
C LEU A 153 0.15 -0.08 -12.48
N SER A 154 0.20 0.61 -13.61
CA SER A 154 1.33 1.43 -14.05
C SER A 154 0.99 2.92 -14.04
N VAL A 155 1.96 3.74 -13.61
CA VAL A 155 1.85 5.20 -13.60
C VAL A 155 2.28 5.75 -14.95
N HIS A 156 1.38 6.50 -15.59
CA HIS A 156 1.61 7.20 -16.85
C HIS A 156 1.52 8.71 -16.62
N GLU A 157 2.01 9.49 -17.58
CA GLU A 157 1.88 10.95 -17.61
C GLU A 157 0.94 11.33 -18.76
N ASP A 158 0.07 12.30 -18.54
CA ASP A 158 -0.80 12.82 -19.58
C ASP A 158 -0.06 13.82 -20.50
N LYS A 159 -0.79 14.43 -21.44
CA LYS A 159 -0.21 15.40 -22.40
C LYS A 159 0.40 16.63 -21.71
N ASN A 160 -0.06 16.96 -20.51
CA ASN A 160 0.38 18.08 -19.69
C ASN A 160 1.41 17.64 -18.64
N ARG A 161 1.94 16.41 -18.75
CA ARG A 161 2.87 15.78 -17.79
C ARG A 161 2.28 15.57 -16.39
N VAL A 162 0.95 15.53 -16.26
CA VAL A 162 0.27 15.19 -15.00
C VAL A 162 0.25 13.67 -14.84
N PRO A 163 0.76 13.13 -13.73
CA PRO A 163 0.78 11.68 -13.51
C PRO A 163 -0.63 11.13 -13.23
N TYR A 164 -0.93 9.94 -13.75
CA TYR A 164 -2.16 9.20 -13.47
C TYR A 164 -1.91 7.69 -13.47
N VAL A 165 -2.78 6.94 -12.77
CA VAL A 165 -2.71 5.47 -12.73
C VAL A 165 -3.52 4.90 -13.88
N LYS A 166 -2.83 4.35 -14.89
CA LYS A 166 -3.51 3.81 -16.08
C LYS A 166 -4.31 2.56 -15.73
N GLY A 167 -5.60 2.57 -16.07
CA GLY A 167 -6.52 1.45 -15.86
C GLY A 167 -7.16 1.39 -14.46
N CYS A 168 -6.82 2.33 -13.57
CA CYS A 168 -7.49 2.44 -12.27
C CYS A 168 -8.96 2.80 -12.46
N THR A 169 -9.81 2.17 -11.65
CA THR A 169 -11.27 2.34 -11.71
C THR A 169 -11.65 3.73 -11.21
N GLU A 170 -12.42 4.45 -12.03
CA GLU A 170 -13.08 5.70 -11.67
C GLU A 170 -14.59 5.43 -11.58
N ARG A 171 -15.16 5.53 -10.38
CA ARG A 171 -16.60 5.32 -10.14
C ARG A 171 -17.27 6.67 -9.96
N PHE A 172 -18.38 6.90 -10.65
CA PHE A 172 -19.23 8.07 -10.41
C PHE A 172 -20.03 7.86 -9.14
N VAL A 173 -20.18 8.92 -8.35
CA VAL A 173 -20.91 8.92 -7.08
C VAL A 173 -21.86 10.11 -7.03
N CYS A 174 -23.08 9.88 -6.57
CA CYS A 174 -24.15 10.88 -6.55
C CYS A 174 -24.62 11.25 -5.13
N SER A 175 -24.15 10.53 -4.11
CA SER A 175 -24.52 10.77 -2.71
C SER A 175 -23.35 10.47 -1.75
N PRO A 176 -23.35 11.04 -0.54
CA PRO A 176 -22.39 10.67 0.50
C PRO A 176 -22.36 9.17 0.79
N ASP A 177 -23.53 8.53 0.81
CA ASP A 177 -23.67 7.11 1.12
C ASP A 177 -22.95 6.22 0.09
N GLU A 178 -23.09 6.53 -1.21
CA GLU A 178 -22.35 5.82 -2.28
C GLU A 178 -20.82 5.93 -2.13
N VAL A 179 -20.33 7.05 -1.59
CA VAL A 179 -18.91 7.21 -1.31
C VAL A 179 -18.49 6.35 -0.12
N MET A 180 -19.28 6.31 0.96
CA MET A 180 -19.00 5.44 2.10
C MET A 180 -19.04 3.98 1.71
N ASP A 181 -20.03 3.56 0.91
CA ASP A 181 -20.13 2.20 0.37
C ASP A 181 -18.90 1.84 -0.47
N THR A 182 -18.39 2.78 -1.26
CA THR A 182 -17.17 2.60 -2.07
C THR A 182 -15.92 2.45 -1.19
N ILE A 183 -15.85 3.18 -0.07
CA ILE A 183 -14.77 3.03 0.93
C ILE A 183 -14.88 1.66 1.62
N ASP A 184 -16.08 1.27 2.06
CA ASP A 184 -16.33 -0.01 2.73
C ASP A 184 -16.03 -1.21 1.81
N GLU A 185 -16.40 -1.13 0.52
CA GLU A 185 -16.01 -2.11 -0.51
C GLU A 185 -14.48 -2.20 -0.63
N GLY A 186 -13.80 -1.06 -0.78
CA GLY A 186 -12.35 -1.03 -0.90
C GLY A 186 -11.63 -1.60 0.34
N LYS A 187 -12.19 -1.35 1.53
CA LYS A 187 -11.69 -1.94 2.78
C LYS A 187 -11.92 -3.45 2.84
N SER A 188 -13.08 -3.94 2.41
CA SER A 188 -13.35 -5.38 2.32
C SER A 188 -12.39 -6.07 1.36
N ASN A 189 -12.20 -5.51 0.16
CA ASN A 189 -11.26 -5.98 -0.84
C ASN A 189 -9.81 -5.92 -0.37
N ARG A 190 -9.47 -4.94 0.48
CA ARG A 190 -8.18 -4.89 1.17
C ARG A 190 -8.02 -6.08 2.11
N HIS A 191 -9.01 -6.40 2.94
CA HIS A 191 -8.99 -7.51 3.92
C HIS A 191 -8.87 -8.91 3.29
N VAL A 192 -9.51 -9.16 2.14
CA VAL A 192 -9.42 -10.45 1.44
C VAL A 192 -7.97 -10.80 1.03
N ALA A 193 -7.15 -9.78 0.74
CA ALA A 193 -5.73 -9.98 0.48
C ALA A 193 -4.90 -10.27 1.75
N VAL A 194 -5.41 -9.92 2.93
CA VAL A 194 -4.72 -10.02 4.24
C VAL A 194 -4.79 -11.42 4.84
N THR A 195 -5.86 -12.18 4.56
CA THR A 195 -6.04 -13.54 5.09
C THR A 195 -4.94 -14.53 4.69
N ASN A 196 -4.03 -14.16 3.79
CA ASN A 196 -2.92 -14.99 3.35
C ASN A 196 -1.54 -14.64 3.94
N MET A 197 -1.36 -13.57 4.74
CA MET A 197 -0.14 -13.30 5.55
C MET A 197 -0.19 -11.89 6.20
N ASN A 198 -0.21 -11.82 7.53
CA ASN A 198 0.08 -10.68 8.42
C ASN A 198 -0.76 -9.37 8.33
N GLU A 199 -0.62 -8.52 9.35
CA GLU A 199 -1.25 -7.20 9.56
C GLU A 199 -0.91 -6.20 8.42
N HIS A 200 -1.60 -6.29 7.29
CA HIS A 200 -1.29 -5.56 6.05
C HIS A 200 -1.59 -4.05 6.10
N SER A 201 -2.49 -3.58 6.98
CA SER A 201 -2.91 -2.18 6.99
C SER A 201 -1.78 -1.21 7.36
N SER A 202 -0.82 -1.66 8.17
CA SER A 202 0.39 -0.93 8.53
C SER A 202 1.46 -0.93 7.42
N ARG A 203 1.27 -1.75 6.39
CA ARG A 203 2.29 -2.13 5.42
C ARG A 203 1.96 -1.74 3.99
N SER A 204 0.76 -1.22 3.71
CA SER A 204 0.42 -0.65 2.41
C SER A 204 -0.04 0.80 2.54
N HIS A 205 0.25 1.60 1.52
CA HIS A 205 -0.25 2.98 1.42
C HIS A 205 -1.62 2.95 0.75
N SER A 206 -2.62 3.56 1.37
CA SER A 206 -3.95 3.70 0.78
C SER A 206 -4.12 5.11 0.22
N ILE A 207 -4.60 5.21 -1.02
CA ILE A 207 -4.82 6.48 -1.70
C ILE A 207 -6.27 6.51 -2.19
N PHE A 208 -7.05 7.39 -1.59
CA PHE A 208 -8.41 7.69 -2.02
C PHE A 208 -8.40 9.01 -2.78
N LEU A 209 -8.84 8.99 -4.04
CA LEU A 209 -8.89 10.16 -4.91
C LEU A 209 -10.34 10.57 -5.09
N ILE A 210 -10.64 11.84 -4.80
CA ILE A 210 -11.91 12.48 -5.14
C ILE A 210 -11.63 13.48 -6.27
N ASN A 211 -12.29 13.31 -7.41
CA ASN A 211 -12.22 14.24 -8.52
C ASN A 211 -13.57 14.94 -8.66
N VAL A 212 -13.59 16.24 -8.40
CA VAL A 212 -14.77 17.09 -8.53
C VAL A 212 -14.64 17.88 -9.81
N LYS A 213 -15.51 17.56 -10.78
CA LYS A 213 -15.70 18.38 -11.97
C LYS A 213 -16.99 19.17 -11.82
N GLN A 214 -16.95 20.42 -12.24
CA GLN A 214 -18.14 21.26 -12.33
C GLN A 214 -18.17 22.01 -13.64
N GLU A 215 -19.37 22.23 -14.15
CA GLU A 215 -19.64 22.97 -15.36
C GLU A 215 -20.73 23.99 -15.09
N ASN A 216 -20.44 25.26 -15.40
CA ASN A 216 -21.45 26.30 -15.35
C ASN A 216 -22.21 26.32 -16.66
N THR A 217 -23.51 26.06 -16.63
CA THR A 217 -24.35 25.96 -17.83
C THR A 217 -24.58 27.31 -18.54
N GLN A 218 -24.35 28.43 -17.85
CA GLN A 218 -24.48 29.77 -18.43
C GLN A 218 -23.16 30.29 -19.02
N THR A 219 -22.04 30.09 -18.32
CA THR A 219 -20.73 30.58 -18.75
C THR A 219 -19.92 29.55 -19.54
N GLU A 220 -20.40 28.31 -19.60
CA GLU A 220 -19.72 27.12 -20.13
C GLU A 220 -18.33 26.88 -19.52
N GLN A 221 -18.05 27.50 -18.37
CA GLN A 221 -16.78 27.36 -17.69
C GLN A 221 -16.74 26.02 -16.96
N LYS A 222 -15.73 25.20 -17.26
CA LYS A 222 -15.49 23.92 -16.59
C LYS A 222 -14.30 24.03 -15.65
N LEU A 223 -14.47 23.58 -14.42
CA LEU A 223 -13.42 23.49 -13.40
C LEU A 223 -13.24 22.03 -12.97
N SER A 224 -12.01 21.65 -12.66
CA SER A 224 -11.68 20.29 -12.18
C SER A 224 -10.73 20.36 -10.99
N GLY A 225 -11.21 19.96 -9.81
CA GLY A 225 -10.36 19.82 -8.62
C GLY A 225 -10.11 18.35 -8.30
N LYS A 226 -8.85 17.97 -8.08
CA LYS A 226 -8.48 16.63 -7.59
C LYS A 226 -8.01 16.69 -6.15
N LEU A 227 -8.58 15.84 -5.30
CA LEU A 227 -8.23 15.71 -3.89
C LEU A 227 -7.68 14.33 -3.58
N TYR A 228 -6.38 14.25 -3.29
CA TYR A 228 -5.73 13.02 -2.87
C TYR A 228 -5.74 12.91 -1.34
N LEU A 229 -6.30 11.82 -0.83
CA LEU A 229 -6.38 11.50 0.59
C LEU A 229 -5.52 10.27 0.83
N VAL A 230 -4.36 10.46 1.47
CA VAL A 230 -3.29 9.46 1.53
C VAL A 230 -3.08 9.00 2.97
N ASP A 231 -3.37 7.73 3.23
CA ASP A 231 -2.99 7.04 4.48
C ASP A 231 -1.73 6.22 4.20
N LEU A 232 -0.58 6.71 4.68
CA LEU A 232 0.70 6.07 4.41
C LEU A 232 0.91 4.84 5.30
N ALA A 233 1.79 3.94 4.88
CA ALA A 233 2.28 2.84 5.71
C ALA A 233 3.05 3.34 6.95
N GLY A 234 3.32 2.44 7.88
CA GLY A 234 4.13 2.70 9.07
C GLY A 234 5.53 3.19 8.72
N SER A 235 5.95 4.29 9.33
CA SER A 235 7.29 4.87 9.16
C SER A 235 8.37 4.29 10.08
N GLU A 236 8.03 3.30 10.89
CA GLU A 236 8.96 2.69 11.83
C GLU A 236 10.11 1.96 11.13
N LYS A 237 11.28 1.98 11.78
CA LYS A 237 12.45 1.27 11.26
C LYS A 237 12.24 -0.24 11.25
N VAL A 238 12.66 -0.88 10.16
CA VAL A 238 12.68 -2.35 10.00
C VAL A 238 13.40 -3.05 11.17
N SER A 239 14.44 -2.44 11.73
CA SER A 239 15.17 -3.02 12.87
C SER A 239 14.31 -3.19 14.14
N LYS A 240 13.20 -2.46 14.28
CA LYS A 240 12.30 -2.52 15.44
C LYS A 240 11.23 -3.60 15.28
N THR A 241 10.99 -4.08 14.07
CA THR A 241 9.90 -5.04 13.78
C THR A 241 10.29 -6.49 14.09
N GLY A 242 11.58 -6.79 14.25
CA GLY A 242 12.07 -8.16 14.47
C GLY A 242 11.73 -9.10 13.29
N ALA A 243 11.47 -8.54 12.11
CA ALA A 243 11.07 -9.29 10.93
C ALA A 243 12.25 -10.10 10.37
N GLU A 244 12.01 -11.39 10.11
CA GLU A 244 12.97 -12.31 9.48
C GLU A 244 12.41 -12.87 8.17
N GLY A 245 13.30 -13.32 7.28
CA GLY A 245 12.93 -13.95 5.99
C GLY A 245 12.09 -13.02 5.07
N ALA A 246 11.05 -13.57 4.45
CA ALA A 246 10.20 -12.85 3.50
C ALA A 246 9.54 -11.57 4.07
N VAL A 247 9.29 -11.54 5.38
CA VAL A 247 8.73 -10.36 6.08
C VAL A 247 9.73 -9.21 6.15
N LEU A 248 11.03 -9.51 6.19
CA LEU A 248 12.09 -8.51 6.18
C LEU A 248 12.17 -7.81 4.82
N ASP A 249 12.11 -8.57 3.73
CA ASP A 249 12.16 -8.02 2.37
C ASP A 249 10.89 -7.22 2.03
N GLU A 250 9.75 -7.64 2.57
CA GLU A 250 8.52 -6.86 2.55
C GLU A 250 8.71 -5.51 3.27
N ALA A 251 9.20 -5.53 4.50
CA ALA A 251 9.45 -4.33 5.30
C ALA A 251 10.47 -3.37 4.66
N LYS A 252 11.50 -3.90 3.97
CA LYS A 252 12.45 -3.09 3.17
C LYS A 252 11.73 -2.38 2.00
N ASN A 253 10.88 -3.09 1.27
CA ASN A 253 10.16 -2.53 0.12
C ASN A 253 9.12 -1.47 0.51
N ILE A 254 8.45 -1.64 1.65
CA ILE A 254 7.54 -0.63 2.18
C ILE A 254 8.31 0.64 2.53
N ASN A 255 9.43 0.48 3.23
CA ASN A 255 10.31 1.59 3.55
C ASN A 255 10.98 2.21 2.33
N LYS A 256 11.11 1.51 1.20
CA LYS A 256 11.61 2.09 -0.07
C LYS A 256 10.74 3.27 -0.51
N SER A 257 9.42 3.10 -0.52
CA SER A 257 8.50 4.19 -0.90
C SER A 257 8.52 5.37 0.07
N LEU A 258 8.60 5.12 1.38
CA LEU A 258 8.74 6.18 2.40
C LEU A 258 10.12 6.86 2.36
N SER A 259 11.17 6.12 2.03
CA SER A 259 12.53 6.65 1.85
C SER A 259 12.61 7.52 0.60
N ALA A 260 12.02 7.08 -0.51
CA ALA A 260 11.87 7.88 -1.73
C ALA A 260 11.11 9.19 -1.44
N LEU A 261 10.01 9.11 -0.68
CA LEU A 261 9.28 10.30 -0.22
C LEU A 261 10.16 11.23 0.63
N GLY A 262 10.97 10.66 1.53
CA GLY A 262 11.94 11.40 2.34
C GLY A 262 13.01 12.10 1.50
N ASN A 263 13.51 11.46 0.45
CA ASN A 263 14.48 12.02 -0.50
C ASN A 263 13.87 13.16 -1.32
N VAL A 264 12.65 12.97 -1.83
CA VAL A 264 11.89 14.01 -2.54
C VAL A 264 11.71 15.24 -1.66
N ILE A 265 11.27 15.04 -0.41
CA ILE A 265 11.08 16.13 0.55
C ILE A 265 12.39 16.85 0.86
N SER A 266 13.50 16.11 1.01
CA SER A 266 14.81 16.70 1.33
C SER A 266 15.35 17.50 0.13
N ALA A 267 15.27 16.95 -1.08
CA ALA A 267 15.66 17.63 -2.30
C ALA A 267 14.85 18.93 -2.53
N LEU A 268 13.54 18.89 -2.28
CA LEU A 268 12.67 20.07 -2.36
C LEU A 268 12.99 21.11 -1.27
N ALA A 269 13.25 20.66 -0.04
CA ALA A 269 13.62 21.54 1.07
C ALA A 269 14.96 22.24 0.84
N GLU A 270 15.90 21.58 0.15
CA GLU A 270 17.21 22.12 -0.23
C GLU A 270 17.16 23.00 -1.49
N GLY A 271 16.01 23.06 -2.18
CA GLY A 271 15.87 23.82 -3.43
C GLY A 271 16.62 23.19 -4.61
N SER A 272 16.82 21.86 -4.59
CA SER A 272 17.44 21.13 -5.69
C SER A 272 16.61 21.27 -6.97
N THR A 273 17.29 21.47 -8.10
CA THR A 273 16.65 21.53 -9.42
C THR A 273 16.14 20.17 -9.87
N TYR A 274 16.84 19.09 -9.51
CA TYR A 274 16.42 17.72 -9.75
C TYR A 274 15.80 17.13 -8.48
N VAL A 275 14.56 16.66 -8.60
CA VAL A 275 13.82 16.00 -7.52
C VAL A 275 13.51 14.56 -7.95
N PRO A 276 13.90 13.54 -7.16
CA PRO A 276 13.86 12.14 -7.57
C PRO A 276 12.46 11.52 -7.43
N TYR A 277 11.43 12.09 -8.05
CA TYR A 277 10.06 11.55 -7.99
C TYR A 277 9.97 10.12 -8.54
N ARG A 278 10.90 9.71 -9.42
CA ARG A 278 10.89 8.41 -10.08
C ARG A 278 11.32 7.23 -9.21
N ASP A 279 11.87 7.49 -8.02
CA ASP A 279 12.39 6.44 -7.11
C ASP A 279 11.30 5.49 -6.59
N SER A 280 10.02 5.91 -6.62
CA SER A 280 8.88 5.05 -6.31
C SER A 280 7.63 5.43 -7.11
N LYS A 281 6.69 4.49 -7.29
CA LYS A 281 5.40 4.83 -7.94
C LYS A 281 4.59 5.84 -7.13
N MET A 282 4.71 5.78 -5.81
CA MET A 282 4.02 6.70 -4.89
C MET A 282 4.45 8.15 -5.12
N THR A 283 5.77 8.41 -5.14
CA THR A 283 6.31 9.76 -5.39
C THR A 283 6.02 10.26 -6.80
N ARG A 284 5.89 9.37 -7.79
CA ARG A 284 5.44 9.75 -9.13
C ARG A 284 3.98 10.18 -9.16
N ILE A 285 3.08 9.47 -8.48
CA ILE A 285 1.65 9.84 -8.40
C ILE A 285 1.49 11.17 -7.68
N LEU A 286 2.26 11.37 -6.61
CA LEU A 286 2.19 12.55 -5.74
C LEU A 286 3.11 13.69 -6.18
N GLN A 287 3.69 13.61 -7.37
CA GLN A 287 4.60 14.63 -7.89
C GLN A 287 3.92 16.01 -7.94
N ASP A 288 2.64 16.07 -8.28
CA ASP A 288 1.89 17.34 -8.29
C ASP A 288 1.61 17.85 -6.85
N SER A 289 1.63 16.96 -5.86
CA SER A 289 1.34 17.27 -4.45
C SER A 289 2.54 17.86 -3.68
N LEU A 290 3.76 17.61 -4.13
CA LEU A 290 5.00 18.01 -3.45
C LEU A 290 5.83 18.80 -4.43
N GLY A 291 5.98 20.11 -4.26
CA GLY A 291 6.67 20.99 -5.21
C GLY A 291 5.91 21.25 -6.52
N GLY A 292 4.61 20.94 -6.58
CA GLY A 292 3.77 21.04 -7.78
C GLY A 292 2.54 21.94 -7.61
N ASN A 293 1.52 21.72 -8.44
CA ASN A 293 0.26 22.46 -8.45
C ASN A 293 -0.75 21.85 -7.48
N CYS A 294 -0.53 22.01 -6.18
CA CYS A 294 -1.42 21.43 -5.18
C CYS A 294 -1.35 22.12 -3.83
N ARG A 295 -2.49 22.26 -3.15
CA ARG A 295 -2.53 22.64 -1.74
C ARG A 295 -2.34 21.41 -0.87
N THR A 296 -1.24 21.38 -0.14
CA THR A 296 -0.84 20.18 0.60
C THR A 296 -0.84 20.40 2.10
N THR A 297 -1.48 19.49 2.81
CA THR A 297 -1.43 19.38 4.27
C THR A 297 -0.89 18.00 4.67
N ILE A 298 0.09 17.99 5.58
CA ILE A 298 0.63 16.75 6.15
C ILE A 298 0.26 16.69 7.63
N VAL A 299 -0.49 15.66 8.01
CA VAL A 299 -0.80 15.35 9.40
C VAL A 299 0.17 14.27 9.89
N ILE A 300 1.17 14.69 10.65
CA ILE A 300 2.08 13.75 11.31
C ILE A 300 1.46 13.24 12.62
N CYS A 301 1.27 11.93 12.73
CA CYS A 301 0.65 11.26 13.85
C CYS A 301 1.72 10.62 14.75
N CYS A 302 1.67 10.90 16.05
CA CYS A 302 2.68 10.50 17.03
C CYS A 302 2.05 9.76 18.24
N SER A 303 2.77 8.78 18.78
CA SER A 303 2.45 8.20 20.10
C SER A 303 3.16 9.04 21.18
N PRO A 304 2.47 9.40 22.29
CA PRO A 304 3.11 10.08 23.40
C PRO A 304 3.90 9.15 24.34
N SER A 305 3.98 7.84 24.03
CA SER A 305 4.68 6.85 24.86
C SER A 305 6.20 7.04 24.88
N SER A 306 6.80 6.90 26.06
CA SER A 306 8.26 6.83 26.25
C SER A 306 8.94 5.74 25.42
N TYR A 307 8.26 4.63 25.14
CA TYR A 307 8.80 3.54 24.32
C TYR A 307 8.94 3.91 22.83
N ASN A 308 8.15 4.89 22.39
CA ASN A 308 8.07 5.35 21.00
C ASN A 308 8.77 6.72 20.80
N GLU A 309 9.57 7.17 21.76
CA GLU A 309 10.20 8.49 21.70
C GLU A 309 11.11 8.66 20.47
N SER A 310 11.89 7.63 20.12
CA SER A 310 12.79 7.66 18.96
C SER A 310 12.04 7.81 17.62
N GLU A 311 10.96 7.06 17.45
CA GLU A 311 10.11 7.12 16.25
C GLU A 311 9.32 8.43 16.17
N THR A 312 8.86 8.93 17.32
CA THR A 312 8.24 10.25 17.42
C THR A 312 9.23 11.33 16.97
N LYS A 313 10.48 11.30 17.45
CA LYS A 313 11.54 12.24 17.01
C LYS A 313 11.76 12.18 15.49
N SER A 314 11.82 10.99 14.91
CA SER A 314 11.96 10.80 13.45
C SER A 314 10.78 11.43 12.69
N THR A 315 9.56 11.23 13.19
CA THR A 315 8.33 11.77 12.61
C THR A 315 8.29 13.31 12.68
N LEU A 316 8.69 13.89 13.81
CA LEU A 316 8.76 15.35 13.96
C LEU A 316 9.81 15.97 13.03
N LEU A 317 10.97 15.33 12.88
CA LEU A 317 12.02 15.79 11.96
C LEU A 317 11.57 15.72 10.49
N PHE A 318 10.82 14.68 10.12
CA PHE A 318 10.20 14.59 8.81
C PHE A 318 9.27 15.78 8.54
N GLY A 319 8.37 16.08 9.49
CA GLY A 319 7.46 17.22 9.36
C GLY A 319 8.18 18.56 9.26
N GLN A 320 9.27 18.76 10.00
CA GLN A 320 10.06 20.00 9.94
C GLN A 320 10.66 20.24 8.55
N ARG A 321 11.16 19.19 7.89
CA ARG A 321 11.66 19.29 6.51
C ARG A 321 10.54 19.56 5.53
N ALA A 322 9.39 18.91 5.67
CA ALA A 322 8.28 19.10 4.74
C ALA A 322 7.69 20.52 4.80
N LYS A 323 7.70 21.17 5.98
CA LYS A 323 7.19 22.53 6.17
C LYS A 323 7.95 23.60 5.37
N THR A 324 9.20 23.34 4.96
CA THR A 324 10.00 24.31 4.19
C THR A 324 9.73 24.25 2.68
N ILE A 325 8.96 23.27 2.22
CA ILE A 325 8.64 23.08 0.80
C ILE A 325 7.57 24.09 0.37
N LYS A 326 7.76 24.63 -0.83
CA LYS A 326 6.82 25.53 -1.51
C LYS A 326 6.18 24.82 -2.69
N ASN A 327 4.88 24.99 -2.83
CA ASN A 327 4.08 24.57 -3.98
C ASN A 327 3.61 25.81 -4.76
N THR A 328 3.42 25.67 -6.07
CA THR A 328 2.92 26.74 -6.94
C THR A 328 1.54 26.37 -7.46
N VAL A 329 0.50 26.99 -6.89
CA VAL A 329 -0.89 26.56 -7.06
C VAL A 329 -1.60 27.38 -8.13
N CYS A 330 -2.26 26.70 -9.06
CA CYS A 330 -2.97 27.21 -10.23
C CYS A 330 -4.35 26.55 -10.34
N VAL A 331 -5.37 27.34 -10.74
CA VAL A 331 -6.72 26.82 -10.98
C VAL A 331 -6.73 25.97 -12.24
N ASN A 332 -7.31 24.77 -12.16
CA ASN A 332 -7.49 23.89 -13.30
C ASN A 332 -8.80 24.23 -14.02
N VAL A 333 -8.69 25.07 -15.05
CA VAL A 333 -9.79 25.44 -15.94
C VAL A 333 -9.75 24.56 -17.19
N GLU A 334 -10.81 23.79 -17.43
CA GLU A 334 -11.03 23.10 -18.70
C GLU A 334 -11.70 24.07 -19.68
N LEU A 335 -10.94 24.53 -20.68
CA LEU A 335 -11.46 25.41 -21.72
C LEU A 335 -12.28 24.63 -22.74
N THR A 336 -13.38 25.20 -23.20
CA THR A 336 -14.19 24.63 -24.29
C THR A 336 -13.43 24.64 -25.61
N ALA A 337 -13.87 23.84 -26.60
CA ALA A 337 -13.24 23.81 -27.93
C ALA A 337 -13.27 25.19 -28.61
N GLU A 338 -14.33 25.98 -28.41
CA GLU A 338 -14.43 27.34 -28.93
C GLU A 338 -13.51 28.31 -28.21
N GLN A 339 -13.39 28.21 -26.88
CA GLN A 339 -12.44 29.02 -26.12
C GLN A 339 -10.99 28.69 -26.51
N TRP A 340 -10.68 27.41 -26.71
CA TRP A 340 -9.39 26.97 -27.27
C TRP A 340 -9.15 27.55 -28.66
N LYS A 341 -10.14 27.50 -29.55
CA LYS A 341 -10.05 28.08 -30.90
C LYS A 341 -9.78 29.58 -30.84
N LYS A 342 -10.51 30.33 -29.99
CA LYS A 342 -10.31 31.78 -29.82
C LYS A 342 -8.94 32.12 -29.24
N LYS A 343 -8.46 31.35 -28.25
CA LYS A 343 -7.08 31.49 -27.72
C LYS A 343 -6.06 31.21 -28.80
N TYR A 344 -6.24 30.14 -29.57
CA TYR A 344 -5.37 29.77 -30.68
C TYR A 344 -5.33 30.85 -31.76
N GLU A 345 -6.48 31.40 -32.18
CA GLU A 345 -6.54 32.49 -33.16
C GLU A 345 -5.82 33.74 -32.66
N LYS A 346 -6.04 34.14 -31.40
CA LYS A 346 -5.32 35.27 -30.79
C LYS A 346 -3.81 35.05 -30.76
N GLU A 347 -3.38 33.85 -30.37
CA GLU A 347 -1.96 33.52 -30.28
C GLU A 347 -1.32 33.35 -31.67
N LYS A 348 -2.08 32.86 -32.66
CA LYS A 348 -1.69 32.80 -34.07
C LYS A 348 -1.48 34.20 -34.65
N GLU A 349 -2.38 35.15 -34.34
CA GLU A 349 -2.23 36.53 -34.80
C GLU A 349 -1.02 37.20 -34.16
N LYS A 350 -0.81 37.03 -32.84
CA LYS A 350 0.42 37.50 -32.19
C LYS A 350 1.67 36.88 -32.80
N ASN A 351 1.66 35.58 -33.10
CA ASN A 351 2.79 34.90 -33.74
C ASN A 351 3.07 35.48 -35.13
N LYS A 352 2.02 35.80 -35.88
CA LYS A 352 2.13 36.47 -37.18
C LYS A 352 2.75 37.85 -37.03
N THR A 353 2.28 38.67 -36.08
CA THR A 353 2.87 39.98 -35.79
C THR A 353 4.34 39.86 -35.41
N LEU A 354 4.69 38.94 -34.49
CA LEU A 354 6.07 38.72 -34.07
C LEU A 354 6.96 38.25 -35.22
N ARG A 355 6.46 37.38 -36.11
CA ARG A 355 7.21 36.96 -37.31
C ARG A 355 7.44 38.11 -38.28
N ASN A 356 6.44 38.96 -38.50
CA ASN A 356 6.58 40.14 -39.34
C ASN A 356 7.61 41.11 -38.74
N THR A 357 7.56 41.33 -37.42
CA THR A 357 8.56 42.13 -36.69
C THR A 357 9.97 41.55 -36.85
N ILE A 358 10.13 40.24 -36.67
CA ILE A 358 11.44 39.58 -36.85
C ILE A 358 11.94 39.76 -38.28
N GLN A 359 11.11 39.48 -39.29
CA GLN A 359 11.50 39.58 -40.70
C GLN A 359 11.91 41.01 -41.08
N TRP A 360 11.20 42.00 -40.54
CA TRP A 360 11.47 43.40 -40.80
C TRP A 360 12.79 43.85 -40.15
N LEU A 361 13.02 43.47 -38.89
CA LEU A 361 14.29 43.68 -38.18
C LEU A 361 15.45 42.95 -38.88
N GLU A 362 15.24 41.73 -39.40
CA GLU A 362 16.24 40.97 -40.15
C GLU A 362 16.61 41.66 -41.47
N ASN A 363 15.64 42.24 -42.17
CA ASN A 363 15.88 43.00 -43.40
C ASN A 363 16.68 44.28 -43.13
N GLU A 364 16.31 45.03 -42.09
CA GLU A 364 17.03 46.21 -41.63
C GLU A 364 18.49 45.85 -41.28
N LEU A 365 18.67 44.78 -40.51
CA LEU A 365 19.97 44.30 -40.08
C LEU A 365 20.83 43.75 -41.24
N ASN A 366 20.21 43.16 -42.27
CA ASN A 366 20.91 42.74 -43.49
C ASN A 366 21.36 43.92 -44.34
N ARG A 367 20.56 44.99 -44.45
CA ARG A 367 20.97 46.22 -45.15
C ARG A 367 22.16 46.88 -44.46
N TRP A 368 22.13 46.96 -43.12
CA TRP A 368 23.27 47.44 -42.35
C TRP A 368 24.52 46.57 -42.54
N ARG A 369 24.37 45.24 -42.53
CA ARG A 369 25.48 44.29 -42.79
C ARG A 369 26.06 44.41 -44.20
N ASN A 370 25.26 44.83 -45.18
CA ASN A 370 25.69 45.07 -46.56
C ASN A 370 26.31 46.47 -46.76
N GLY A 371 26.43 47.28 -45.70
CA GLY A 371 27.02 48.62 -45.75
C GLY A 371 26.06 49.72 -46.20
N GLU A 372 24.76 49.44 -46.27
CA GLU A 372 23.72 50.43 -46.57
C GLU A 372 23.22 51.09 -45.27
N THR A 373 22.92 52.38 -45.32
CA THR A 373 22.22 53.07 -44.23
C THR A 373 20.71 52.97 -44.46
N VAL A 374 19.96 52.62 -43.42
CA VAL A 374 18.49 52.59 -43.44
C VAL A 374 17.99 53.95 -42.93
N PRO A 375 17.25 54.72 -43.75
CA PRO A 375 16.64 56.00 -43.35
C PRO A 375 15.77 55.85 -42.10
N ILE A 376 15.77 56.83 -41.19
CA ILE A 376 15.08 56.78 -39.88
C ILE A 376 13.58 56.47 -40.03
N ASP A 377 12.97 56.91 -41.13
CA ASP A 377 11.58 56.67 -41.50
C ASP A 377 11.27 55.22 -41.93
N GLU A 378 12.31 54.44 -42.29
CA GLU A 378 12.28 53.01 -42.64
C GLU A 378 12.78 52.10 -41.50
N GLN A 379 13.22 52.64 -40.35
CA GLN A 379 13.78 51.90 -39.20
C GLN A 379 12.76 51.53 -38.13
N PHE A 380 13.05 50.46 -37.36
CA PHE A 380 12.37 49.95 -36.14
C PHE A 380 11.09 50.60 -35.62
N ASP A 381 9.95 50.69 -36.31
CA ASP A 381 8.79 51.38 -35.72
C ASP A 381 7.68 50.41 -35.23
N LYS A 382 7.61 50.30 -33.90
CA LYS A 382 6.64 49.49 -33.17
C LYS A 382 5.19 49.94 -33.37
N GLU A 383 4.95 51.23 -33.64
CA GLU A 383 3.61 51.76 -33.94
C GLU A 383 3.21 51.45 -35.39
N LYS A 384 4.12 51.58 -36.37
CA LYS A 384 3.87 51.18 -37.77
C LYS A 384 3.65 49.68 -37.90
N ALA A 385 4.45 48.84 -37.24
CA ALA A 385 4.33 47.39 -37.31
C ALA A 385 2.98 46.86 -36.78
N ASN A 386 2.39 47.56 -35.79
CA ASN A 386 1.05 47.25 -35.30
C ASN A 386 -0.07 47.76 -36.21
N LEU A 387 0.13 48.88 -36.92
CA LEU A 387 -0.82 49.41 -37.90
C LEU A 387 -0.85 48.55 -39.17
N GLU A 388 0.31 48.14 -39.69
CA GLU A 388 0.42 47.34 -40.92
C GLU A 388 -0.15 45.92 -40.77
N ALA A 389 -0.16 45.37 -39.55
CA ALA A 389 -0.82 44.10 -39.26
C ALA A 389 -2.35 44.15 -39.44
N PHE A 390 -2.95 45.35 -39.41
CA PHE A 390 -4.40 45.55 -39.54
C PHE A 390 -4.87 45.89 -40.96
N THR A 391 -3.95 46.22 -41.88
CA THR A 391 -4.29 46.82 -43.20
C THR A 391 -3.79 46.05 -44.43
N ALA A 392 -3.24 44.85 -44.28
CA ALA A 392 -2.75 44.08 -45.43
C ALA A 392 -3.87 43.28 -46.13
N ASP A 393 -4.75 43.98 -46.84
CA ASP A 393 -5.51 43.44 -47.99
C ASP A 393 -5.99 44.60 -48.89
N LYS A 394 -5.10 45.10 -49.76
CA LYS A 394 -5.40 45.68 -51.10
C LYS A 394 -4.18 46.35 -51.76
N ASP A 395 -3.89 45.85 -52.97
CA ASP A 395 -3.42 46.52 -54.19
C ASP A 395 -2.33 47.60 -54.12
N ILE A 396 -1.21 47.34 -54.83
CA ILE A 396 -0.33 48.38 -55.37
C ILE A 396 -0.08 48.11 -56.87
N ALA A 397 -0.45 49.09 -57.70
CA ALA A 397 -0.11 49.19 -59.11
C ALA A 397 0.84 50.39 -59.35
N ILE A 398 2.01 50.08 -59.93
CA ILE A 398 2.80 50.73 -61.00
C ILE A 398 2.85 52.28 -61.12
N THR A 399 4.09 52.85 -61.19
CA THR A 399 4.71 53.74 -62.25
C THR A 399 6.05 54.32 -61.72
N SER A 400 7.26 54.00 -62.24
CA SER A 400 8.01 54.49 -63.44
C SER A 400 8.43 55.98 -63.44
N ASP A 401 9.73 56.28 -63.21
CA ASP A 401 10.71 56.81 -64.21
C ASP A 401 11.92 57.59 -63.60
N LYS A 402 13.07 57.41 -64.27
CA LYS A 402 14.45 57.97 -64.07
C LYS A 402 14.64 59.19 -65.05
N PRO A 403 15.82 59.82 -65.32
CA PRO A 403 17.16 59.92 -64.65
C PRO A 403 17.92 61.30 -64.78
N ALA A 404 19.17 61.37 -64.24
CA ALA A 404 20.41 62.08 -64.71
C ALA A 404 20.47 63.64 -64.68
N ALA A 405 21.59 64.40 -64.66
CA ALA A 405 23.07 64.28 -64.77
C ALA A 405 23.68 65.59 -64.14
N ALA A 406 24.83 65.63 -63.43
CA ALA A 406 26.26 65.75 -63.83
C ALA A 406 26.80 67.09 -64.41
N VAL A 407 28.06 67.40 -64.04
CA VAL A 407 29.11 68.30 -64.64
C VAL A 407 29.18 69.77 -64.11
N GLY A 408 30.32 70.43 -63.81
CA GLY A 408 31.75 70.15 -64.02
C GLY A 408 32.73 71.20 -63.42
N MET A 409 34.00 71.07 -63.80
CA MET A 409 35.29 71.59 -63.27
C MET A 409 35.59 73.12 -63.34
N ALA A 410 36.48 73.63 -62.48
CA ALA A 410 37.87 74.10 -62.79
C ALA A 410 38.44 75.24 -61.88
N GLY A 411 39.57 74.94 -61.20
CA GLY A 411 40.75 75.76 -60.81
C GLY A 411 40.70 77.22 -60.31
N SER A 412 41.20 77.47 -59.09
CA SER A 412 42.32 78.37 -58.73
C SER A 412 42.29 78.72 -57.23
N PHE A 413 43.44 78.58 -56.55
CA PHE A 413 43.56 78.66 -55.09
C PHE A 413 43.08 79.97 -54.45
N THR A 414 41.89 79.94 -53.86
CA THR A 414 41.26 81.05 -53.09
C THR A 414 40.91 80.58 -51.67
N ASP A 415 40.43 81.48 -50.78
CA ASP A 415 39.94 81.11 -49.43
C ASP A 415 38.90 79.97 -49.44
N ALA A 416 38.32 79.65 -50.61
CA ALA A 416 37.49 78.49 -50.86
C ALA A 416 38.24 77.13 -50.80
N GLU A 417 39.50 77.02 -51.23
CA GLU A 417 40.28 75.78 -51.05
C GLU A 417 40.74 75.57 -49.60
N ARG A 418 40.94 76.64 -48.83
CA ARG A 418 41.20 76.54 -47.39
C ARG A 418 40.00 75.96 -46.65
N ARG A 419 38.79 76.44 -46.98
CA ARG A 419 37.53 75.85 -46.50
C ARG A 419 37.32 74.43 -46.96
N LYS A 420 37.63 74.09 -48.23
CA LYS A 420 37.56 72.69 -48.70
C LYS A 420 38.54 71.78 -47.96
N CYS A 421 39.75 72.27 -47.67
CA CYS A 421 40.75 71.51 -46.93
C CYS A 421 40.35 71.33 -45.45
N GLU A 422 39.73 72.34 -44.83
CA GLU A 422 39.12 72.23 -43.50
C GLU A 422 37.90 71.28 -43.49
N GLU A 423 37.07 71.30 -44.53
CA GLU A 423 35.94 70.36 -44.72
C GLU A 423 36.43 68.93 -44.98
N GLU A 424 37.50 68.73 -45.75
CA GLU A 424 38.14 67.43 -45.95
C GLU A 424 38.80 66.92 -44.67
N LEU A 425 39.46 67.80 -43.91
CA LEU A 425 40.04 67.48 -42.61
C LEU A 425 38.94 67.08 -41.61
N ALA A 426 37.83 67.82 -41.55
CA ALA A 426 36.68 67.48 -40.72
C ALA A 426 36.01 66.16 -41.16
N LYS A 427 35.95 65.87 -42.46
CA LYS A 427 35.50 64.57 -42.98
C LYS A 427 36.43 63.43 -42.60
N LEU A 428 37.74 63.65 -42.65
CA LEU A 428 38.74 62.66 -42.26
C LEU A 428 38.69 62.37 -40.75
N TYR A 429 38.54 63.39 -39.91
CA TYR A 429 38.32 63.20 -38.47
C TYR A 429 37.03 62.45 -38.17
N LYS A 430 35.93 62.78 -38.87
CA LYS A 430 34.68 62.05 -38.73
C LYS A 430 34.80 60.58 -39.16
N GLN A 431 35.50 60.31 -40.27
CA GLN A 431 35.78 58.94 -40.70
C GLN A 431 36.65 58.17 -39.71
N LEU A 432 37.57 58.86 -39.02
CA LEU A 432 38.40 58.25 -37.99
C LEU A 432 37.56 57.89 -36.76
N ASP A 433 36.68 58.78 -36.31
CA ASP A 433 35.73 58.52 -35.22
C ASP A 433 34.78 57.36 -35.56
N ASP A 434 34.22 57.36 -36.78
CA ASP A 434 33.35 56.27 -37.27
C ASP A 434 34.11 54.92 -37.29
N LYS A 435 35.40 54.93 -37.66
CA LYS A 435 36.26 53.74 -37.68
C LYS A 435 36.65 53.27 -36.29
N ASP A 436 36.90 54.18 -35.36
CA ASP A 436 37.17 53.83 -33.95
C ASP A 436 35.92 53.24 -33.28
N GLU A 437 34.73 53.73 -33.62
CA GLU A 437 33.48 53.17 -33.15
C GLU A 437 33.21 51.77 -33.74
N GLU A 438 33.54 51.55 -35.02
CA GLU A 438 33.49 50.23 -35.66
C GLU A 438 34.48 49.24 -35.02
N ILE A 439 35.71 49.68 -34.71
CA ILE A 439 36.72 48.87 -34.00
C ILE A 439 36.23 48.52 -32.59
N ASN A 440 35.59 49.45 -31.89
CA ASN A 440 35.05 49.21 -30.56
C ASN A 440 33.90 48.18 -30.60
N GLN A 441 32.99 48.28 -31.58
CA GLN A 441 31.93 47.30 -31.78
C GLN A 441 32.47 45.90 -32.12
N GLN A 442 33.48 45.83 -33.00
CA GLN A 442 34.14 44.56 -33.32
C GLN A 442 34.86 43.97 -32.10
N SER A 443 35.52 44.80 -31.29
CA SER A 443 36.19 44.35 -30.06
C SER A 443 35.20 43.77 -29.05
N GLN A 444 34.04 44.43 -28.86
CA GLN A 444 32.97 43.91 -28.00
C GLN A 444 32.36 42.60 -28.53
N LEU A 445 32.25 42.45 -29.86
CA LEU A 445 31.78 41.21 -30.47
C LEU A 445 32.78 40.07 -30.27
N VAL A 446 34.08 40.33 -30.42
CA VAL A 446 35.15 39.36 -30.17
C VAL A 446 35.16 38.93 -28.71
N GLU A 447 34.97 39.86 -27.76
CA GLU A 447 34.86 39.55 -26.33
C GLU A 447 33.66 38.61 -26.07
N LYS A 448 32.49 38.92 -26.64
CA LYS A 448 31.28 38.08 -26.52
C LYS A 448 31.47 36.68 -27.10
N LEU A 449 32.08 36.57 -28.29
CA LEU A 449 32.36 35.29 -28.93
C LEU A 449 33.37 34.47 -28.11
N LYS A 450 34.35 35.12 -27.50
CA LYS A 450 35.32 34.47 -26.60
C LYS A 450 34.65 33.93 -25.34
N THR A 451 33.72 34.67 -24.74
CA THR A 451 32.93 34.18 -23.60
C THR A 451 32.07 32.97 -24.02
N GLN A 452 31.38 33.04 -25.17
CA GLN A 452 30.59 31.91 -25.68
C GLN A 452 31.43 30.66 -25.96
N MET A 453 32.66 30.81 -26.45
CA MET A 453 33.57 29.67 -26.63
C MET A 453 33.97 29.03 -25.30
N LEU A 454 34.26 29.83 -24.28
CA LEU A 454 34.60 29.32 -22.94
C LEU A 454 33.42 28.55 -22.33
N ASP A 455 32.20 29.09 -22.46
CA ASP A 455 30.99 28.43 -21.98
C ASP A 455 30.75 27.10 -22.71
N GLN A 456 31.03 27.03 -24.03
CA GLN A 456 30.94 25.78 -24.80
C GLN A 456 32.02 24.76 -24.40
N GLU A 457 33.25 25.20 -24.14
CA GLU A 457 34.32 24.31 -23.65
C GLU A 457 34.00 23.74 -22.26
N GLU A 458 33.43 24.55 -21.37
CA GLU A 458 32.98 24.09 -20.05
C GLU A 458 31.83 23.09 -20.17
N LEU A 459 30.86 23.35 -21.06
CA LEU A 459 29.75 22.42 -21.32
C LEU A 459 30.26 21.08 -21.88
N LEU A 460 31.22 21.10 -22.80
CA LEU A 460 31.85 19.88 -23.33
C LEU A 460 32.61 19.12 -22.25
N ALA A 461 33.35 19.83 -21.38
CA ALA A 461 34.05 19.22 -20.26
C ALA A 461 33.09 18.61 -19.22
N SER A 462 31.95 19.25 -18.96
CA SER A 462 30.89 18.69 -18.12
C SER A 462 30.29 17.44 -18.74
N THR A 463 29.93 17.50 -20.03
CA THR A 463 29.33 16.37 -20.75
C THR A 463 30.25 15.15 -20.77
N ARG A 464 31.57 15.34 -20.90
CA ARG A 464 32.55 14.24 -20.79
C ARG A 464 32.60 13.63 -19.40
N ARG A 465 32.59 14.45 -18.34
CA ARG A 465 32.51 13.94 -16.96
C ARG A 465 31.23 13.14 -16.73
N ASP A 466 30.12 13.60 -17.28
CA ASP A 466 28.84 12.90 -17.18
C ASP A 466 28.84 11.56 -17.94
N GLN A 467 29.50 11.52 -19.11
CA GLN A 467 29.73 10.26 -19.83
C GLN A 467 30.59 9.28 -19.04
N ASP A 468 31.69 9.73 -18.44
CA ASP A 468 32.57 8.88 -17.62
C ASP A 468 31.83 8.35 -16.39
N ASN A 469 31.03 9.20 -15.73
CA ASN A 469 30.19 8.81 -14.60
C ASN A 469 29.13 7.77 -15.01
N MET A 470 28.42 8.01 -16.13
CA MET A 470 27.44 7.05 -16.65
C MET A 470 28.10 5.72 -17.03
N GLN A 471 29.30 5.73 -17.60
CA GLN A 471 30.02 4.51 -17.95
C GLN A 471 30.45 3.72 -16.70
N ALA A 472 30.89 4.42 -15.64
CA ALA A 472 31.21 3.79 -14.36
C ALA A 472 29.97 3.18 -13.71
N GLU A 473 28.83 3.88 -13.77
CA GLU A 473 27.56 3.38 -13.25
C GLU A 473 27.02 2.18 -14.03
N LEU A 474 27.16 2.19 -15.37
CA LEU A 474 26.84 1.05 -16.23
C LEU A 474 27.65 -0.19 -15.83
N ASN A 475 28.96 -0.04 -15.65
CA ASN A 475 29.84 -1.12 -15.23
C ASN A 475 29.46 -1.65 -13.83
N ARG A 476 29.09 -0.76 -12.90
CA ARG A 476 28.62 -1.14 -11.56
C ARG A 476 27.33 -1.95 -11.63
N LEU A 477 26.33 -1.47 -12.39
CA LEU A 477 25.06 -2.17 -12.57
C LEU A 477 25.25 -3.53 -13.25
N GLN A 478 26.21 -3.64 -14.16
CA GLN A 478 26.54 -4.90 -14.83
C GLN A 478 27.14 -5.91 -13.85
N ALA A 479 28.03 -5.47 -12.95
CA ALA A 479 28.57 -6.31 -11.88
C ALA A 479 27.50 -6.73 -10.86
N GLU A 480 26.60 -5.82 -10.46
CA GLU A 480 25.47 -6.14 -9.58
C GLU A 480 24.50 -7.15 -10.22
N ASN A 481 24.25 -7.03 -11.53
CA ASN A 481 23.41 -7.95 -12.28
C ASN A 481 24.05 -9.35 -12.34
N ASP A 482 25.35 -9.45 -12.58
CA ASP A 482 26.04 -10.74 -12.61
C ASP A 482 26.12 -11.38 -11.22
N ALA A 483 26.30 -10.60 -10.15
CA ALA A 483 26.17 -11.09 -8.78
C ALA A 483 24.76 -11.62 -8.49
N SER A 484 23.72 -10.88 -8.90
CA SER A 484 22.32 -11.29 -8.74
C SER A 484 22.00 -12.58 -9.51
N LYS A 485 22.59 -12.80 -10.68
CA LYS A 485 22.43 -14.05 -11.44
C LYS A 485 23.02 -15.25 -10.71
N GLU A 486 24.16 -15.08 -10.04
CA GLU A 486 24.75 -16.17 -9.26
C GLU A 486 23.89 -16.49 -8.03
N GLU A 487 23.36 -15.48 -7.34
CA GLU A 487 22.39 -15.69 -6.25
C GLU A 487 21.14 -16.44 -6.72
N VAL A 488 20.57 -16.08 -7.88
CA VAL A 488 19.42 -16.80 -8.45
C VAL A 488 19.75 -18.26 -8.75
N LYS A 489 20.97 -18.54 -9.22
CA LYS A 489 21.42 -19.90 -9.51
C LYS A 489 21.59 -20.73 -8.23
N GLU A 490 22.12 -20.14 -7.16
CA GLU A 490 22.19 -20.80 -5.84
C GLU A 490 20.78 -21.11 -5.31
N VAL A 491 19.83 -20.18 -5.44
CA VAL A 491 18.44 -20.41 -5.03
C VAL A 491 17.77 -21.53 -5.84
N LEU A 492 17.99 -21.56 -7.15
CA LEU A 492 17.46 -22.64 -8.00
C LEU A 492 18.02 -24.01 -7.59
N GLN A 493 19.31 -24.09 -7.28
CA GLN A 493 19.93 -25.32 -6.81
C GLN A 493 19.34 -25.78 -5.46
N ALA A 494 19.12 -24.85 -4.52
CA ALA A 494 18.47 -25.16 -3.25
C ALA A 494 17.01 -25.62 -3.43
N LEU A 495 16.29 -25.07 -4.40
CA LEU A 495 14.92 -25.51 -4.73
C LEU A 495 14.89 -26.91 -5.33
N GLU A 496 15.86 -27.26 -6.19
CA GLU A 496 16.00 -28.63 -6.71
C GLU A 496 16.28 -29.63 -5.58
N GLU A 497 17.18 -29.30 -4.65
CA GLU A 497 17.45 -30.15 -3.47
C GLU A 497 16.20 -30.31 -2.58
N LEU A 498 15.43 -29.24 -2.40
CA LEU A 498 14.20 -29.30 -1.61
C LEU A 498 13.13 -30.17 -2.29
N ALA A 499 13.01 -30.09 -3.61
CA ALA A 499 12.08 -30.92 -4.39
C ALA A 499 12.42 -32.41 -4.26
N VAL A 500 13.70 -32.78 -4.36
CA VAL A 500 14.15 -34.16 -4.18
C VAL A 500 13.86 -34.65 -2.75
N ASN A 501 14.11 -33.82 -1.74
CA ASN A 501 13.80 -34.15 -0.35
C ASN A 501 12.30 -34.32 -0.11
N TYR A 502 11.47 -33.48 -0.74
CA TYR A 502 10.01 -33.59 -0.65
C TYR A 502 9.51 -34.91 -1.24
N ASP A 503 9.98 -35.29 -2.43
CA ASP A 503 9.62 -36.56 -3.07
C ASP A 503 10.02 -37.76 -2.20
N GLN A 504 11.23 -37.74 -1.62
CA GLN A 504 11.67 -38.79 -0.68
C GLN A 504 10.76 -38.89 0.55
N LYS A 505 10.39 -37.74 1.14
CA LYS A 505 9.48 -37.71 2.30
C LYS A 505 8.08 -38.15 1.94
N SER A 506 7.59 -37.78 0.76
CA SER A 506 6.29 -38.23 0.25
C SER A 506 6.26 -39.75 0.10
N GLN A 507 7.32 -40.35 -0.46
CA GLN A 507 7.43 -41.81 -0.58
C GLN A 507 7.47 -42.49 0.80
N GLU A 508 8.23 -41.95 1.76
CA GLU A 508 8.29 -42.49 3.13
C GLU A 508 6.91 -42.47 3.81
N VAL A 509 6.12 -41.42 3.60
CA VAL A 509 4.75 -41.31 4.13
C VAL A 509 3.84 -42.35 3.47
N GLU A 510 3.94 -42.56 2.16
CA GLU A 510 3.15 -43.56 1.44
C GLU A 510 3.47 -44.99 1.94
N ASP A 511 4.75 -45.30 2.13
CA ASP A 511 5.19 -46.61 2.63
C ASP A 511 4.71 -46.85 4.06
N LYS A 512 4.82 -45.85 4.94
CA LYS A 512 4.28 -45.93 6.31
C LYS A 512 2.76 -46.05 6.35
N THR A 513 2.07 -45.43 5.41
CA THR A 513 0.60 -45.55 5.29
C THR A 513 0.21 -46.99 4.95
N LYS A 514 0.92 -47.62 4.00
CA LYS A 514 0.70 -49.03 3.65
C LYS A 514 0.99 -49.97 4.83
N GLU A 515 2.06 -49.73 5.59
CA GLU A 515 2.34 -50.51 6.80
C GLU A 515 1.23 -50.36 7.86
N TYR A 516 0.70 -49.15 8.03
CA TYR A 516 -0.38 -48.88 8.97
C TYR A 516 -1.69 -49.60 8.57
N GLU A 517 -2.02 -49.60 7.28
CA GLU A 517 -3.18 -50.34 6.75
C GLU A 517 -3.06 -51.85 7.02
N LEU A 518 -1.89 -52.44 6.72
CA LEU A 518 -1.64 -53.87 6.99
C LEU A 518 -1.76 -54.20 8.48
N LEU A 519 -1.22 -53.36 9.35
CA LEU A 519 -1.28 -53.56 10.80
C LEU A 519 -2.71 -53.41 11.33
N SER A 520 -3.48 -52.47 10.78
CA SER A 520 -4.90 -52.27 11.08
C SER A 520 -5.73 -53.50 10.69
N ASP A 521 -5.48 -54.07 9.51
CA ASP A 521 -6.15 -55.29 9.04
C ASP A 521 -5.81 -56.50 9.93
N GLU A 522 -4.55 -56.66 10.32
CA GLU A 522 -4.15 -57.72 11.25
C GLU A 522 -4.83 -57.55 12.62
N LEU A 523 -4.89 -56.32 13.13
CA LEU A 523 -5.58 -56.00 14.39
C LEU A 523 -7.07 -56.33 14.32
N ASN A 524 -7.73 -56.02 13.20
CA ASN A 524 -9.14 -56.35 12.97
C ASN A 524 -9.35 -57.88 12.93
N GLN A 525 -8.46 -58.62 12.26
CA GLN A 525 -8.53 -60.09 12.20
C GLN A 525 -8.34 -60.73 13.57
N LYS A 526 -7.37 -60.24 14.37
CA LYS A 526 -7.14 -60.71 15.74
C LYS A 526 -8.34 -60.40 16.64
N SER A 527 -8.93 -59.22 16.50
CA SER A 527 -10.13 -58.81 17.25
C SER A 527 -11.33 -59.71 16.94
N ALA A 528 -11.55 -60.04 15.66
CA ALA A 528 -12.61 -60.97 15.25
C ALA A 528 -12.38 -62.38 15.80
N THR A 529 -11.14 -62.86 15.76
CA THR A 529 -10.76 -64.18 16.32
C THR A 529 -11.00 -64.21 17.83
N LEU A 530 -10.63 -63.15 18.54
CA LEU A 530 -10.82 -63.04 19.98
C LEU A 530 -12.31 -63.02 20.35
N ALA A 531 -13.14 -62.31 19.59
CA ALA A 531 -14.59 -62.32 19.77
C ALA A 531 -15.20 -63.72 19.56
N SER A 532 -14.71 -64.47 18.57
CA SER A 532 -15.14 -65.86 18.33
C SER A 532 -14.76 -66.79 19.48
N ILE A 533 -13.53 -66.70 19.97
CA ILE A 533 -13.06 -67.50 21.11
C ILE A 533 -13.88 -67.17 22.37
N ASP A 534 -14.18 -65.89 22.61
CA ASP A 534 -14.96 -65.47 23.77
C ASP A 534 -16.41 -66.01 23.70
N ALA A 535 -17.00 -66.05 22.50
CA ALA A 535 -18.31 -66.66 22.28
C ALA A 535 -18.31 -68.19 22.51
N GLU A 536 -17.27 -68.91 22.08
CA GLU A 536 -17.12 -70.33 22.37
C GLU A 536 -16.94 -70.59 23.87
N LEU A 537 -16.16 -69.75 24.55
CA LEU A 537 -15.91 -69.85 25.98
C LEU A 537 -17.19 -69.58 26.79
N GLN A 538 -18.01 -68.60 26.39
CA GLN A 538 -19.36 -68.38 26.94
C GLN A 538 -20.23 -69.64 26.79
N LYS A 539 -20.28 -70.23 25.60
CA LYS A 539 -21.06 -71.44 25.34
C LYS A 539 -20.59 -72.64 26.18
N LEU A 540 -19.28 -72.83 26.33
CA LEU A 540 -18.72 -73.90 27.18
C LEU A 540 -19.03 -73.69 28.66
N LYS A 541 -19.00 -72.43 29.14
CA LYS A 541 -19.41 -72.08 30.51
C LYS A 541 -20.89 -72.40 30.73
N GLU A 542 -21.77 -72.04 29.80
CA GLU A 542 -23.20 -72.37 29.87
C GLU A 542 -23.43 -73.89 29.89
N MET A 543 -22.77 -74.63 29.00
CA MET A 543 -22.85 -76.09 28.96
C MET A 543 -22.37 -76.73 30.27
N THR A 544 -21.26 -76.25 30.82
CA THR A 544 -20.70 -76.74 32.09
C THR A 544 -21.64 -76.43 33.25
N ASN A 545 -22.22 -75.24 33.30
CA ASN A 545 -23.23 -74.87 34.30
C ASN A 545 -24.48 -75.75 34.18
N HIS A 546 -24.92 -76.05 32.95
CA HIS A 546 -26.05 -76.95 32.72
C HIS A 546 -25.75 -78.39 33.18
N GLN A 547 -24.55 -78.89 32.89
CA GLN A 547 -24.09 -80.20 33.37
C GLN A 547 -24.02 -80.27 34.89
N LYS A 548 -23.45 -79.24 35.55
CA LYS A 548 -23.43 -79.14 37.01
C LYS A 548 -24.84 -79.17 37.60
N LYS A 549 -25.78 -78.41 37.02
CA LYS A 549 -27.18 -78.40 37.45
C LYS A 549 -27.83 -79.79 37.34
N ARG A 550 -27.68 -80.47 36.20
CA ARG A 550 -28.20 -81.84 36.02
C ARG A 550 -27.59 -82.83 37.01
N ALA A 551 -26.28 -82.76 37.23
CA ALA A 551 -25.60 -83.63 38.17
C ALA A 551 -26.10 -83.43 39.61
N ALA A 552 -26.31 -82.18 40.03
CA ALA A 552 -26.93 -81.86 41.32
C ALA A 552 -28.37 -82.39 41.44
N GLU A 553 -29.20 -82.22 40.39
CA GLU A 553 -30.57 -82.75 40.37
C GLU A 553 -30.61 -84.29 40.48
N MET A 554 -29.74 -84.99 39.73
CA MET A 554 -29.61 -86.46 39.82
C MET A 554 -29.15 -86.91 41.20
N MET A 555 -28.19 -86.20 41.79
CA MET A 555 -27.64 -86.50 43.10
C MET A 555 -28.68 -86.28 44.20
N ALA A 556 -29.45 -85.20 44.14
CA ALA A 556 -30.57 -84.96 45.03
C ALA A 556 -31.65 -86.06 44.93
N SER A 557 -31.98 -86.51 43.72
CA SER A 557 -32.90 -87.64 43.51
C SER A 557 -32.38 -88.93 44.14
N LEU A 558 -31.09 -89.25 43.95
CA LEU A 558 -30.47 -90.44 44.52
C LEU A 558 -30.46 -90.40 46.05
N LEU A 559 -30.15 -89.25 46.65
CA LEU A 559 -30.21 -89.07 48.10
C LEU A 559 -31.62 -89.27 48.65
N LYS A 560 -32.65 -88.82 47.92
CA LYS A 560 -34.05 -89.05 48.27
C LYS A 560 -34.41 -90.54 48.24
N ASP A 561 -34.05 -91.25 47.16
CA ASP A 561 -34.32 -92.69 47.04
C ASP A 561 -33.59 -93.49 48.13
N LEU A 562 -32.32 -93.14 48.43
CA LEU A 562 -31.56 -93.77 49.52
C LEU A 562 -32.18 -93.52 50.90
N ALA A 563 -32.75 -92.33 51.12
CA ALA A 563 -33.47 -92.03 52.36
C ALA A 563 -34.75 -92.87 52.48
N GLU A 564 -35.54 -93.00 51.42
CA GLU A 564 -36.76 -93.83 51.38
C GLU A 564 -36.44 -95.32 51.66
N ILE A 565 -35.37 -95.86 51.05
CA ILE A 565 -34.89 -97.22 51.34
C ILE A 565 -34.44 -97.35 52.80
N GLY A 566 -33.73 -96.36 53.34
CA GLY A 566 -33.29 -96.34 54.74
C GLY A 566 -34.45 -96.47 55.71
N ILE A 567 -35.55 -95.75 55.45
CA ILE A 567 -36.79 -95.83 56.24
C ILE A 567 -37.40 -97.24 56.14
N ALA A 568 -37.48 -97.83 54.95
CA ALA A 568 -38.06 -99.15 54.73
C ALA A 568 -37.29 -100.30 55.43
N VAL A 569 -35.97 -100.17 55.61
CA VAL A 569 -35.11 -101.15 56.31
C VAL A 569 -35.22 -101.04 57.85
N GLY A 570 -36.03 -100.12 58.37
CA GLY A 570 -36.33 -99.97 59.80
C GLY A 570 -35.42 -98.98 60.53
N ASN A 571 -34.79 -98.06 59.79
CA ASN A 571 -33.88 -97.05 60.32
C ASN A 571 -34.61 -95.69 60.46
N ASN A 572 -35.13 -95.40 61.65
CA ASN A 572 -35.90 -94.18 61.91
C ASN A 572 -35.05 -92.91 62.14
N ASP A 573 -33.71 -93.02 62.16
CA ASP A 573 -32.79 -91.88 62.38
C ASP A 573 -32.35 -91.17 61.09
N VAL A 574 -32.97 -91.51 59.95
CA VAL A 574 -32.62 -90.93 58.65
C VAL A 574 -33.42 -89.64 58.42
N LYS A 575 -32.87 -88.50 58.86
CA LYS A 575 -33.41 -87.18 58.50
C LYS A 575 -33.28 -86.94 57.00
N GLN A 576 -34.33 -86.43 56.34
CA GLN A 576 -34.24 -85.94 54.97
C GLN A 576 -33.08 -84.92 54.86
N PRO A 577 -32.13 -85.10 53.92
CA PRO A 577 -31.07 -84.14 53.75
C PRO A 577 -31.63 -82.84 53.17
N GLU A 578 -31.49 -81.74 53.89
CA GLU A 578 -31.58 -80.40 53.30
C GLU A 578 -30.31 -80.21 52.45
N GLY A 579 -30.47 -80.05 51.13
CA GLY A 579 -29.36 -80.01 50.18
C GLY A 579 -28.44 -78.81 50.41
N THR A 580 -27.12 -79.05 50.48
CA THR A 580 -26.10 -78.00 50.60
C THR A 580 -25.72 -77.39 49.24
N GLY A 581 -26.18 -77.98 48.13
CA GLY A 581 -25.92 -77.50 46.77
C GLY A 581 -24.51 -77.80 46.26
N MET A 582 -23.67 -78.48 47.04
CA MET A 582 -22.33 -78.91 46.65
C MET A 582 -22.31 -80.43 46.36
N ILE A 583 -22.13 -80.78 45.08
CA ILE A 583 -22.14 -82.16 44.59
C ILE A 583 -21.14 -83.06 45.32
N ASP A 584 -19.94 -82.56 45.68
CA ASP A 584 -18.93 -83.36 46.39
C ASP A 584 -19.35 -83.72 47.82
N GLU A 585 -20.06 -82.81 48.49
CA GLU A 585 -20.62 -83.07 49.82
C GLU A 585 -21.79 -84.05 49.72
N GLU A 586 -22.68 -83.86 48.75
CA GLU A 586 -23.80 -84.75 48.49
C GLU A 586 -23.34 -86.17 48.11
N PHE A 587 -22.25 -86.32 47.35
CA PHE A 587 -21.60 -87.61 47.06
C PHE A 587 -21.08 -88.28 48.33
N THR A 588 -20.50 -87.49 49.23
CA THR A 588 -19.97 -87.98 50.50
C THR A 588 -21.10 -88.47 51.40
N VAL A 589 -22.21 -87.71 51.48
CA VAL A 589 -23.43 -88.10 52.20
C VAL A 589 -24.01 -89.40 51.63
N ALA A 590 -24.14 -89.50 50.30
CA ALA A 590 -24.64 -90.71 49.64
C ALA A 590 -23.77 -91.94 49.96
N ARG A 591 -22.44 -91.82 49.92
CA ARG A 591 -21.53 -92.92 50.29
C ARG A 591 -21.70 -93.35 51.74
N LEU A 592 -21.86 -92.40 52.67
CA LEU A 592 -22.10 -92.70 54.08
C LEU A 592 -23.42 -93.45 54.29
N TYR A 593 -24.50 -93.00 53.64
CA TYR A 593 -25.81 -93.65 53.67
C TYR A 593 -25.76 -95.09 53.15
N ILE A 594 -25.14 -95.30 51.99
CA ILE A 594 -24.97 -96.65 51.40
C ILE A 594 -24.18 -97.55 52.35
N SER A 595 -23.12 -97.03 52.97
CA SER A 595 -22.30 -97.80 53.92
C SER A 595 -23.09 -98.18 55.19
N LYS A 596 -23.90 -97.26 55.72
CA LYS A 596 -24.78 -97.52 56.88
C LYS A 596 -25.85 -98.56 56.55
N MET A 597 -26.57 -98.40 55.44
CA MET A 597 -27.57 -99.38 54.98
C MET A 597 -26.96 -100.77 54.76
N LYS A 598 -25.76 -100.85 54.17
CA LYS A 598 -25.05 -102.12 53.99
C LYS A 598 -24.77 -102.82 55.33
N SER A 599 -24.45 -102.07 56.39
CA SER A 599 -24.25 -102.61 57.73
C SER A 599 -25.56 -103.15 58.33
N GLU A 600 -26.66 -102.42 58.17
CA GLU A 600 -27.96 -102.81 58.71
C GLU A 600 -28.56 -104.01 57.97
N VAL A 601 -28.49 -104.04 56.64
CA VAL A 601 -28.90 -105.20 55.85
C VAL A 601 -28.09 -106.45 56.26
N LYS A 602 -26.77 -106.33 56.46
CA LYS A 602 -25.96 -107.45 56.99
C LYS A 602 -26.44 -107.91 58.36
N THR A 603 -26.83 -106.98 59.23
CA THR A 603 -27.34 -107.27 60.58
C THR A 603 -28.70 -107.97 60.50
N MET A 604 -29.60 -107.48 59.64
CA MET A 604 -30.91 -108.09 59.38
C MET A 604 -30.76 -109.51 58.82
N VAL A 605 -29.87 -109.73 57.84
CA VAL A 605 -29.57 -111.06 57.30
C VAL A 605 -29.02 -112.00 58.37
N LYS A 606 -28.14 -111.53 59.26
CA LYS A 606 -27.67 -112.32 60.40
C LYS A 606 -28.83 -112.69 61.35
N ARG A 607 -29.73 -111.74 61.62
CA ARG A 607 -30.90 -111.97 62.48
C ARG A 607 -31.89 -112.95 61.85
N CYS A 608 -32.13 -112.87 60.53
CA CYS A 608 -32.94 -113.86 59.81
C CYS A 608 -32.30 -115.25 59.87
N LYS A 609 -30.98 -115.37 59.64
CA LYS A 609 -30.26 -116.65 59.76
C LYS A 609 -30.31 -117.23 61.18
N GLN A 610 -30.24 -116.38 62.20
CA GLN A 610 -30.41 -116.80 63.60
C GLN A 610 -31.85 -117.26 63.87
N LEU A 611 -32.85 -116.56 63.36
CA LEU A 611 -34.25 -116.96 63.49
C LEU A 611 -34.50 -118.31 62.79
N GLU A 612 -33.99 -118.49 61.58
CA GLU A 612 -34.02 -119.76 60.83
C GLU A 612 -33.35 -120.90 61.62
N SER A 613 -32.21 -120.65 62.27
CA SER A 613 -31.55 -121.66 63.12
C SER A 613 -32.36 -122.01 64.37
N THR A 614 -32.93 -121.02 65.07
CA THR A 614 -33.82 -121.29 66.22
C THR A 614 -35.11 -122.00 65.82
N GLN A 615 -35.61 -121.77 64.59
CA GLN A 615 -36.79 -122.46 64.07
C GLN A 615 -36.49 -123.91 63.66
N THR A 616 -35.24 -124.21 63.27
CA THR A 616 -34.77 -125.58 63.07
C THR A 616 -34.43 -126.30 64.37
N GLU A 617 -34.13 -125.58 65.46
CA GLU A 617 -33.95 -126.16 66.80
C GLU A 617 -35.27 -126.35 67.60
N SER A 618 -36.37 -125.73 67.14
CA SER A 618 -37.70 -125.81 67.79
C SER A 618 -38.69 -126.75 67.09
N ASN A 619 -38.26 -127.43 66.02
CA ASN A 619 -38.97 -128.51 65.32
C ASN A 619 -38.14 -129.80 65.43
#